data_AF-B5JSC9-F1
#
_entry.id   AF-B5JSC9-F1
#
_cell.length_a   1.000
_cell.length_b   1.000
_cell.length_c   1.000
_cell.angle_alpha   90.00
_cell.angle_beta   90.00
_cell.angle_gamma   90.00
#
_symmetry.space_group_name_H-M   'P 1'
#
loop_
_entity.id
_entity.type
_entity.pdbx_description
1 polymer ?
#
loop_
_entity_poly.entity_id
_entity_poly.type
_entity_poly.pdbx_seq_one_letter_code
_entity_poly.pdbx_strand_id
1 'polypeptide(L)'
;MVSITVTSLVLSACAMLQGGGQEGNQAAPSMMASIVQQRIEAKGPQMFCSQPTYQKCTGLEQAQCEMEMQSFADRCFDVAQQQTGGAGVSSAAFASSYASCMTVNHALMHPEQAEQIKSCVADAEFDYGAMLRSALY
;
A
#
# COMPACT_ATOMS: atom_id res chain seq x y z
N MET A 1 -48.91 -4.44 -32.38
CA MET A 1 -47.54 -3.87 -32.37
C MET A 1 -47.51 -2.78 -31.31
N VAL A 2 -46.84 -3.03 -30.18
CA VAL A 2 -46.73 -2.08 -29.06
C VAL A 2 -45.32 -1.49 -29.13
N SER A 3 -45.22 -0.20 -29.42
CA SER A 3 -43.96 0.55 -29.43
C SER A 3 -43.65 1.02 -28.01
N ILE A 4 -42.57 0.51 -27.44
CA ILE A 4 -42.03 0.92 -26.14
C ILE A 4 -41.06 2.08 -26.41
N THR A 5 -41.43 3.30 -26.02
CA THR A 5 -40.51 4.44 -25.97
C THR A 5 -39.73 4.40 -24.66
N VAL A 6 -38.47 3.98 -24.73
CA VAL A 6 -37.50 4.08 -23.63
C VAL A 6 -36.89 5.47 -23.65
N THR A 7 -37.31 6.32 -22.73
CA THR A 7 -36.73 7.66 -22.53
C THR A 7 -35.45 7.54 -21.71
N SER A 8 -34.30 7.40 -22.38
CA SER A 8 -32.97 7.55 -21.76
C SER A 8 -32.64 9.04 -21.66
N LEU A 9 -32.89 9.64 -20.50
CA LEU A 9 -32.33 10.95 -20.15
C LEU A 9 -30.90 10.75 -19.64
N VAL A 10 -29.98 11.10 -20.53
CA VAL A 10 -28.53 11.11 -20.36
C VAL A 10 -28.16 12.08 -19.24
N LEU A 11 -27.56 11.57 -18.16
CA LEU A 11 -26.93 12.38 -17.11
C LEU A 11 -25.76 13.18 -17.72
N SER A 12 -25.97 14.48 -17.87
CA SER A 12 -24.91 15.45 -18.12
C SER A 12 -24.02 15.58 -16.88
N ALA A 13 -22.81 15.02 -16.95
CA ALA A 13 -21.74 15.26 -15.97
C ALA A 13 -20.37 15.55 -16.62
N CYS A 14 -20.32 15.93 -17.90
CA CYS A 14 -19.09 16.30 -18.62
C CYS A 14 -18.90 17.82 -18.77
N ALA A 15 -19.01 18.59 -17.69
CA ALA A 15 -18.84 20.05 -17.74
C ALA A 15 -17.97 20.63 -16.59
N MET A 16 -16.96 19.89 -16.10
CA MET A 16 -16.03 20.38 -15.07
C MET A 16 -14.54 20.25 -15.49
N LEU A 17 -14.24 20.35 -16.79
CA LEU A 17 -12.86 20.22 -17.31
C LEU A 17 -12.39 21.44 -18.15
N GLN A 18 -12.88 22.64 -17.81
CA GLN A 18 -12.26 23.89 -18.29
C GLN A 18 -12.17 24.90 -17.15
N GLY A 19 -10.97 25.00 -16.58
CA GLY A 19 -10.60 26.00 -15.58
C GLY A 19 -9.09 25.94 -15.36
N GLY A 20 -8.35 26.79 -16.07
CA GLY A 20 -6.91 26.94 -15.91
C GLY A 20 -6.55 27.59 -14.57
N GLY A 21 -5.35 27.28 -14.09
CA GLY A 21 -4.75 27.88 -12.90
C GLY A 21 -3.58 27.03 -12.38
N GLN A 22 -2.38 27.30 -12.87
CA GLN A 22 -1.14 26.87 -12.19
C GLN A 22 -0.95 27.76 -10.96
N GLU A 23 -1.25 27.24 -9.77
CA GLU A 23 -0.63 27.65 -8.51
C GLU A 23 -0.45 26.39 -7.65
N GLY A 24 0.69 26.30 -6.96
CA GLY A 24 1.24 25.09 -6.35
C GLY A 24 0.22 24.30 -5.51
N ASN A 25 -0.29 23.23 -6.08
CA ASN A 25 -1.34 22.44 -5.47
C ASN A 25 -0.69 21.25 -4.77
N GLN A 26 -0.52 21.33 -3.44
CA GLN A 26 -0.46 20.11 -2.63
C GLN A 26 -1.77 19.36 -2.92
N ALA A 27 -1.69 18.36 -3.78
CA ALA A 27 -2.84 17.57 -4.17
C ALA A 27 -3.51 17.07 -2.89
N ALA A 28 -4.80 17.38 -2.73
CA ALA A 28 -5.59 16.78 -1.67
C ALA A 28 -5.36 15.26 -1.68
N PRO A 29 -5.21 14.61 -0.52
CA PRO A 29 -5.06 13.16 -0.46
C PRO A 29 -6.10 12.51 -1.34
N SER A 30 -5.67 11.75 -2.36
CA SER A 30 -6.63 10.91 -3.07
C SER A 30 -7.30 10.01 -2.02
N MET A 31 -8.61 9.84 -2.08
CA MET A 31 -9.34 8.98 -1.14
C MET A 31 -8.70 7.58 -1.03
N MET A 32 -8.13 7.09 -2.14
CA MET A 32 -7.35 5.86 -2.20
C MET A 32 -6.09 5.89 -1.34
N ALA A 33 -5.36 6.99 -1.29
CA ALA A 33 -4.19 7.14 -0.43
C ALA A 33 -4.56 7.03 1.05
N SER A 34 -5.63 7.71 1.47
CA SER A 34 -6.12 7.61 2.85
C SER A 34 -6.58 6.21 3.21
N ILE A 35 -7.30 5.52 2.32
CA ILE A 35 -7.72 4.12 2.53
C ILE A 35 -6.51 3.21 2.69
N VAL A 36 -5.50 3.35 1.82
CA VAL A 36 -4.29 2.52 1.88
C VAL A 36 -3.52 2.74 3.17
N GLN A 37 -3.34 3.99 3.58
CA GLN A 37 -2.68 4.31 4.86
C GLN A 37 -3.44 3.69 6.03
N GLN A 38 -4.76 3.89 6.14
CA GLN A 38 -5.58 3.28 7.20
C GLN A 38 -5.52 1.75 7.21
N ARG A 39 -5.41 1.13 6.02
CA ARG A 39 -5.29 -0.33 5.91
C ARG A 39 -3.93 -0.83 6.36
N ILE A 40 -2.85 -0.13 5.99
CA ILE A 40 -1.50 -0.45 6.46
C ILE A 40 -1.40 -0.24 7.98
N GLU A 41 -2.03 0.79 8.52
CA GLU A 41 -2.10 1.02 9.97
C GLU A 41 -2.75 -0.17 10.69
N ALA A 42 -3.90 -0.64 10.18
CA ALA A 42 -4.66 -1.70 10.83
C ALA A 42 -4.15 -3.12 10.55
N LYS A 43 -3.56 -3.36 9.38
CA LYS A 43 -3.25 -4.70 8.84
C LYS A 43 -1.85 -4.81 8.22
N GLY A 44 -0.95 -3.86 8.48
CA GLY A 44 0.35 -3.77 7.82
C GLY A 44 1.18 -5.06 7.85
N PRO A 45 1.35 -5.73 9.01
CA PRO A 45 2.05 -7.02 9.08
C PRO A 45 1.43 -8.10 8.19
N GLN A 46 0.10 -8.25 8.24
CA GLN A 46 -0.62 -9.19 7.38
C GLN A 46 -0.40 -8.87 5.89
N MET A 47 -0.54 -7.60 5.52
CA MET A 47 -0.38 -7.15 4.13
C MET A 47 1.05 -7.39 3.63
N PHE A 48 2.05 -7.17 4.47
CA PHE A 48 3.46 -7.46 4.18
C PHE A 48 3.75 -8.96 4.08
N CYS A 49 3.30 -9.74 5.07
CA CYS A 49 3.56 -11.18 5.15
C CYS A 49 2.76 -12.00 4.14
N SER A 50 1.70 -11.43 3.55
CA SER A 50 0.94 -12.06 2.46
C SER A 50 1.67 -12.02 1.10
N GLN A 51 2.81 -11.32 1.01
CA GLN A 51 3.59 -11.19 -0.22
C GLN A 51 4.26 -12.54 -0.57
N PRO A 52 3.89 -13.21 -1.68
CA PRO A 52 4.40 -14.54 -2.00
C PRO A 52 5.92 -14.57 -2.19
N THR A 53 6.49 -13.50 -2.76
CA THR A 53 7.94 -13.36 -2.92
C THR A 53 8.67 -13.36 -1.58
N TYR A 54 8.07 -12.72 -0.57
CA TYR A 54 8.65 -12.64 0.76
C TYR A 54 8.60 -13.99 1.48
N GLN A 55 7.44 -14.65 1.47
CA GLN A 55 7.27 -15.99 2.05
C GLN A 55 8.21 -17.02 1.39
N LYS A 56 8.31 -16.98 0.05
CA LYS A 56 9.22 -17.86 -0.69
C LYS A 56 10.68 -17.60 -0.36
N CYS A 57 11.03 -16.34 -0.11
CA CYS A 57 12.39 -15.95 0.23
C CYS A 57 12.83 -16.48 1.60
N THR A 58 12.01 -16.22 2.62
CA THR A 58 12.37 -16.50 4.02
C THR A 58 12.01 -17.92 4.42
N GLY A 59 11.12 -18.58 3.66
CA GLY A 59 10.57 -19.89 4.02
C GLY A 59 9.64 -19.85 5.23
N LEU A 60 9.30 -18.65 5.73
CA LEU A 60 8.42 -18.48 6.87
C LEU A 60 6.96 -18.70 6.49
N GLU A 61 6.22 -19.39 7.35
CA GLU A 61 4.77 -19.39 7.29
C GLU A 61 4.23 -17.98 7.57
N GLN A 62 3.08 -17.65 6.97
CA GLN A 62 2.49 -16.33 7.10
C GLN A 62 2.28 -15.91 8.57
N ALA A 63 1.76 -16.81 9.40
CA ALA A 63 1.49 -16.53 10.81
C ALA A 63 2.76 -16.24 11.61
N GLN A 64 3.86 -16.94 11.31
CA GLN A 64 5.16 -16.69 11.95
C GLN A 64 5.71 -15.32 11.53
N CYS A 65 5.65 -15.01 10.22
CA CYS A 65 6.02 -13.69 9.72
C CYS A 65 5.21 -12.58 10.41
N GLU A 66 3.88 -12.71 10.48
CA GLU A 66 3.02 -11.70 11.10
C GLU A 66 3.37 -11.47 12.57
N MET A 67 3.63 -12.55 13.32
CA MET A 67 4.05 -12.48 14.72
C MET A 67 5.33 -11.67 14.91
N GLU A 68 6.35 -11.92 14.09
CA GLU A 68 7.64 -11.23 14.18
C GLU A 68 7.52 -9.76 13.76
N MET A 69 6.76 -9.52 12.69
CA MET A 69 6.52 -8.19 12.12
C MET A 69 5.68 -7.28 13.01
N GLN A 70 4.80 -7.84 13.83
CA GLN A 70 3.88 -7.06 14.67
C GLN A 70 4.61 -6.03 15.56
N SER A 71 5.80 -6.37 16.05
CA SER A 71 6.61 -5.50 16.91
C SER A 71 7.15 -4.25 16.21
N PHE A 72 7.13 -4.23 14.87
CA PHE A 72 7.65 -3.13 14.05
C PHE A 72 6.56 -2.30 13.38
N ALA A 73 5.31 -2.76 13.42
CA ALA A 73 4.21 -2.21 12.65
C ALA A 73 4.04 -0.70 12.87
N ASP A 74 3.83 -0.27 14.12
CA ASP A 74 3.58 1.13 14.47
C ASP A 74 4.77 2.01 14.10
N ARG A 75 5.98 1.58 14.44
CA ARG A 75 7.22 2.31 14.11
C ARG A 75 7.38 2.47 12.60
N CYS A 76 7.13 1.42 11.82
CA CYS A 76 7.28 1.48 10.37
C CYS A 76 6.16 2.27 9.70
N PHE A 77 4.97 2.34 10.31
CA PHE A 77 3.92 3.25 9.90
C PHE A 77 4.33 4.72 10.11
N ASP A 78 4.88 5.05 11.27
CA ASP A 78 5.38 6.40 11.57
C ASP A 78 6.53 6.81 10.64
N VAL A 79 7.47 5.89 10.38
CA VAL A 79 8.55 6.12 9.42
C VAL A 79 8.00 6.40 8.02
N ALA A 80 7.00 5.63 7.57
CA ALA A 80 6.36 5.85 6.28
C ALA A 80 5.67 7.23 6.23
N GLN A 81 4.93 7.62 7.27
CA GLN A 81 4.34 8.96 7.37
C GLN A 81 5.40 10.06 7.27
N GLN A 82 6.49 9.95 8.02
CA GLN A 82 7.56 10.96 8.03
C GLN A 82 8.25 11.07 6.67
N GLN A 83 8.55 9.94 6.03
CA GLN A 83 9.26 9.93 4.74
C GLN A 83 8.40 10.44 3.59
N THR A 84 7.10 10.19 3.60
CA THR A 84 6.22 10.63 2.51
C THR A 84 5.65 12.03 2.73
N GLY A 85 5.69 12.57 3.94
CA GLY A 85 5.05 13.85 4.28
C GLY A 85 3.60 13.71 4.79
N GLY A 86 3.23 12.53 5.28
CA GLY A 86 1.96 12.27 5.97
C GLY A 86 0.78 11.88 5.07
N ALA A 87 -0.44 12.22 5.50
CA ALA A 87 -1.67 11.97 4.78
C ALA A 87 -1.74 12.87 3.53
N GLY A 88 -1.90 12.28 2.33
CA GLY A 88 -1.85 13.08 1.09
C GLY A 88 -1.13 12.43 -0.08
N VAL A 89 -0.23 11.52 0.23
CA VAL A 89 0.87 11.17 -0.67
C VAL A 89 0.52 9.93 -1.49
N SER A 90 1.29 9.69 -2.55
CA SER A 90 1.22 8.46 -3.34
C SER A 90 1.15 7.24 -2.41
N SER A 91 0.05 6.50 -2.54
CA SER A 91 -0.19 5.27 -1.79
C SER A 91 0.89 4.21 -2.05
N ALA A 92 1.46 4.19 -3.25
CA ALA A 92 2.59 3.34 -3.61
C ALA A 92 3.86 3.75 -2.86
N ALA A 93 4.12 5.06 -2.74
CA ALA A 93 5.29 5.55 -1.99
C ALA A 93 5.18 5.22 -0.49
N PHE A 94 3.98 5.41 0.09
CA PHE A 94 3.72 5.08 1.48
C PHE A 94 3.90 3.57 1.74
N ALA A 95 3.28 2.73 0.92
CA ALA A 95 3.40 1.28 1.00
C ALA A 95 4.85 0.79 0.86
N SER A 96 5.59 1.36 -0.09
CA SER A 96 7.00 1.02 -0.32
C SER A 96 7.87 1.42 0.86
N SER A 97 7.67 2.61 1.45
CA SER A 97 8.40 3.05 2.64
C SER A 97 8.11 2.15 3.84
N TYR A 98 6.83 1.82 4.07
CA TYR A 98 6.42 0.89 5.11
C TYR A 98 7.09 -0.47 4.94
N ALA A 99 6.96 -1.09 3.77
CA ALA A 99 7.54 -2.40 3.46
C ALA A 99 9.07 -2.43 3.59
N SER A 100 9.74 -1.36 3.17
CA SER A 100 11.19 -1.22 3.32
C SER A 100 11.60 -1.20 4.79
N CYS A 101 10.90 -0.42 5.62
CA CYS A 101 11.13 -0.38 7.06
C CYS A 101 10.92 -1.76 7.70
N MET A 102 9.82 -2.45 7.37
CA MET A 102 9.52 -3.79 7.90
C MET A 102 10.64 -4.78 7.56
N THR A 103 11.09 -4.75 6.30
CA THR A 103 12.14 -5.65 5.84
C THR A 103 13.46 -5.42 6.54
N VAL A 104 13.88 -4.16 6.71
CA VAL A 104 15.11 -3.83 7.43
C VAL A 104 15.05 -4.30 8.87
N ASN A 105 13.94 -4.06 9.59
CA ASN A 105 13.83 -4.49 10.97
C ASN A 105 13.83 -6.03 11.11
N HIS A 106 13.19 -6.74 10.19
CA HIS A 106 13.25 -8.20 10.19
C HIS A 106 14.63 -8.76 9.86
N ALA A 107 15.36 -8.14 8.91
CA ALA A 107 16.75 -8.49 8.65
C ALA A 107 17.66 -8.26 9.86
N LEU A 108 17.38 -7.24 10.67
CA LEU A 108 18.10 -6.97 11.92
C LEU A 108 17.72 -7.96 13.05
N MET A 109 16.50 -8.51 13.02
CA MET A 109 16.07 -9.56 13.95
C MET A 109 16.74 -10.90 13.65
N HIS A 110 17.01 -11.20 12.39
CA HIS A 110 17.66 -12.43 11.91
C HIS A 110 18.99 -12.11 11.19
N PRO A 111 20.03 -11.67 11.92
CA PRO A 111 21.28 -11.20 11.32
C PRO A 111 21.97 -12.27 10.46
N GLU A 112 21.79 -13.54 10.76
CA GLU A 112 22.30 -14.67 9.98
C GLU A 112 21.59 -14.85 8.63
N GLN A 113 20.38 -14.30 8.50
CA GLN A 113 19.57 -14.32 7.27
C GLN A 113 19.54 -12.95 6.57
N ALA A 114 20.24 -11.94 7.10
CA ALA A 114 20.16 -10.56 6.62
C ALA A 114 20.51 -10.41 5.13
N GLU A 115 21.55 -11.10 4.64
CA GLU A 115 21.91 -11.06 3.21
C GLU A 115 20.88 -11.77 2.33
N GLN A 116 20.26 -12.85 2.81
CA GLN A 116 19.17 -13.52 2.09
C GLN A 116 17.95 -12.60 2.00
N ILE A 117 17.52 -12.04 3.13
CA ILE A 117 16.42 -11.08 3.19
C ILE A 117 16.70 -9.89 2.27
N LYS A 118 17.88 -9.27 2.36
CA LYS A 118 18.31 -8.16 1.49
C LYS A 118 18.27 -8.53 0.01
N SER A 119 18.82 -9.69 -0.36
CA SER A 119 18.81 -10.15 -1.76
C SER A 119 17.39 -10.33 -2.29
N CYS A 120 16.46 -10.75 -1.44
CA CYS A 120 15.07 -10.95 -1.85
C CYS A 120 14.31 -9.65 -2.04
N VAL A 121 14.53 -8.63 -1.23
CA VAL A 121 13.89 -7.31 -1.44
C VAL A 121 14.59 -6.44 -2.45
N ALA A 122 15.85 -6.72 -2.81
CA ALA A 122 16.55 -5.97 -3.85
C ALA A 122 15.86 -6.10 -5.23
N ASP A 123 15.25 -7.27 -5.50
CA ASP A 123 14.58 -7.57 -6.78
C ASP A 123 13.06 -7.80 -6.62
N ALA A 124 12.51 -7.84 -5.40
CA ALA A 124 11.08 -7.96 -5.19
C ALA A 124 10.38 -6.63 -5.43
N GLU A 125 9.73 -6.51 -6.60
CA GLU A 125 8.66 -5.53 -6.73
C GLU A 125 7.57 -5.86 -5.71
N PHE A 126 7.34 -4.94 -4.77
CA PHE A 126 6.29 -5.08 -3.80
C PHE A 126 4.96 -5.09 -4.56
N ASP A 127 4.24 -6.21 -4.56
CA ASP A 127 2.98 -6.34 -5.31
C ASP A 127 1.92 -5.50 -4.60
N TYR A 128 1.84 -4.24 -5.04
CA TYR A 128 0.88 -3.27 -4.58
C TYR A 128 -0.56 -3.73 -4.88
N GLY A 129 -0.77 -4.53 -5.92
CA GLY A 129 -2.06 -5.16 -6.23
C GLY A 129 -2.42 -6.27 -5.24
N ALA A 130 -1.48 -7.13 -4.86
CA ALA A 130 -1.68 -8.10 -3.77
C ALA A 130 -1.95 -7.39 -2.44
N MET A 131 -1.19 -6.33 -2.15
CA MET A 131 -1.38 -5.51 -0.97
C MET A 131 -2.80 -4.90 -0.93
N LEU A 132 -3.26 -4.28 -2.03
CA LEU A 132 -4.61 -3.74 -2.14
C LEU A 132 -5.69 -4.82 -2.03
N ARG A 133 -5.49 -6.01 -2.62
CA ARG A 133 -6.44 -7.12 -2.49
C ARG A 133 -6.55 -7.62 -1.04
N SER A 134 -5.42 -7.74 -0.34
CA SER A 134 -5.40 -8.13 1.07
C SER A 134 -6.05 -7.09 1.99
N ALA A 135 -6.13 -5.83 1.56
CA ALA A 135 -6.82 -4.77 2.28
C ALA A 135 -8.36 -4.81 2.12
N LEU A 136 -8.89 -5.55 1.14
CA LEU A 136 -10.33 -5.63 0.85
C LEU A 136 -11.05 -6.79 1.58
N TYR A 137 -10.29 -7.72 2.16
CA TYR A 137 -10.76 -8.88 2.93
C TYR A 137 -10.17 -8.84 4.35
#